data_AF-L1K3A3-F1
#
_entry.id   AF-L1K3A3-F1
#
_cell.length_a   1.000
_cell.length_b   1.000
_cell.length_c   1.000
_cell.angle_alpha   90.00
_cell.angle_beta   90.00
_cell.angle_gamma   90.00
#
_symmetry.space_group_name_H-M   'P 1'
#
loop_
_entity.id
_entity.type
_entity.pdbx_description
1 polymer ?
#
loop_
_entity_poly.entity_id
_entity_poly.type
_entity_poly.pdbx_seq_one_letter_code
_entity_poly.pdbx_strand_id
1 'polypeptide(L)'
;MCWNEDHLQIFFAHSKTDQSGDKPRDPRRVYANPVYPEICPILALGIYLLCYLPDELSLFPGRSQYKRFMQVLSKIMMPPNQSATAVTAHLRSLGLQPEDLGSHSIRKGAATYCSSG
;
A
#
# COMPACT_ATOMS: atom_id res chain seq x y z
N MET A 1 -5.22 -11.81 10.16
CA MET A 1 -3.94 -11.16 10.53
C MET A 1 -3.68 -11.46 11.99
N CYS A 2 -2.44 -11.69 12.39
CA CYS A 2 -2.08 -11.85 13.80
C CYS A 2 -0.75 -11.15 14.08
N TRP A 3 -0.56 -10.72 15.32
CA TRP A 3 0.72 -10.19 15.78
C TRP A 3 1.60 -11.35 16.25
N ASN A 4 2.87 -11.36 15.87
CA ASN A 4 3.85 -12.32 16.36
C ASN A 4 5.15 -11.59 16.68
N GLU A 5 5.57 -11.63 17.94
CA GLU A 5 6.77 -10.96 18.45
C GLU A 5 6.83 -9.46 18.07
N ASP A 6 7.59 -9.11 17.04
CA ASP A 6 7.88 -7.76 16.59
C ASP A 6 7.21 -7.37 15.25
N HIS A 7 6.37 -8.25 14.69
CA HIS A 7 5.76 -8.03 13.38
C HIS A 7 4.29 -8.45 13.29
N LEU A 8 3.58 -7.81 12.37
CA LEU A 8 2.24 -8.21 11.94
C LEU A 8 2.35 -9.26 10.83
N GLN A 9 1.61 -10.35 10.95
CA GLN A 9 1.52 -11.41 9.95
C GLN A 9 0.23 -11.30 9.14
N ILE A 10 0.40 -11.28 7.81
CA ILE A 10 -0.68 -11.28 6.83
C ILE A 10 -0.64 -12.59 6.04
N PHE A 11 -1.72 -13.34 6.11
CA PHE A 11 -1.88 -14.61 5.39
C PHE A 11 -2.67 -14.38 4.11
N PHE A 12 -2.17 -14.96 3.02
CA PHE A 12 -2.85 -14.94 1.73
C PHE A 12 -3.37 -16.35 1.44
N ALA A 13 -4.66 -16.45 1.07
CA ALA A 13 -5.25 -17.73 0.67
C ALA A 13 -4.71 -18.19 -0.69
N HIS A 14 -4.45 -17.24 -1.59
CA HIS A 14 -3.92 -17.48 -2.93
C HIS A 14 -2.84 -16.46 -3.24
N SER A 15 -1.89 -16.83 -4.09
CA SER A 15 -0.89 -15.92 -4.63
C SER A 15 -0.71 -16.14 -6.13
N LYS A 16 -0.01 -15.22 -6.80
CA LYS A 16 0.24 -15.40 -8.25
C LYS A 16 0.96 -16.70 -8.58
N THR A 17 1.86 -17.14 -7.71
CA THR A 17 2.69 -18.34 -7.84
C THR A 17 2.10 -19.56 -7.12
N ASP A 18 0.91 -19.40 -6.55
CA ASP A 18 0.13 -20.45 -5.91
C ASP A 18 -1.37 -20.14 -6.06
N GLN A 19 -1.89 -20.37 -7.27
CA GLN A 19 -3.29 -20.11 -7.60
C GLN A 19 -4.23 -21.10 -6.92
N SER A 20 -3.80 -22.36 -6.78
CA SER A 20 -4.57 -23.39 -6.08
C SER A 20 -4.62 -23.16 -4.57
N GLY A 21 -3.58 -22.52 -4.00
CA GLY A 21 -3.49 -22.27 -2.56
C GLY A 21 -3.03 -23.52 -1.78
N ASP A 22 -2.39 -24.46 -2.49
CA ASP A 22 -2.02 -25.77 -1.95
C ASP A 22 -0.68 -25.73 -1.21
N LYS A 23 0.09 -24.64 -1.34
CA LYS A 23 1.37 -24.49 -0.63
C LYS A 23 1.14 -24.09 0.82
N PRO A 24 2.09 -24.42 1.72
CA PRO A 24 2.09 -23.90 3.08
C PRO A 24 1.90 -22.38 3.08
N ARG A 25 0.97 -21.90 3.91
CA ARG A 25 0.61 -20.48 3.98
C ARG A 25 1.66 -19.71 4.78
N ASP A 26 2.79 -19.43 4.16
CA ASP A 26 3.80 -18.57 4.75
C ASP A 26 3.28 -17.13 4.86
N PRO A 27 3.18 -16.57 6.08
CA PRO A 27 2.69 -15.22 6.25
C PRO A 27 3.68 -14.21 5.68
N ARG A 28 3.15 -13.13 5.09
CA ARG A 28 3.94 -11.92 4.84
C ARG A 28 4.07 -11.16 6.16
N ARG A 29 5.30 -10.92 6.57
CA ARG A 29 5.64 -10.21 7.80
C ARG A 29 5.74 -8.71 7.51
N VAL A 30 5.07 -7.90 8.30
CA VAL A 30 5.06 -6.44 8.20
C VAL A 30 5.62 -5.88 9.50
N TYR A 31 6.73 -5.15 9.38
CA TYR A 31 7.43 -4.56 10.52
C TYR A 31 7.09 -3.09 10.68
N ALA A 32 7.22 -2.60 11.92
CA ALA A 32 7.16 -1.17 12.19
C ALA A 32 8.44 -0.48 11.71
N ASN A 33 8.30 0.76 11.22
CA ASN A 33 9.42 1.65 10.92
C ASN A 33 9.35 2.87 11.85
N PRO A 34 9.97 2.82 13.04
CA PRO A 34 9.94 3.94 13.98
C PRO A 34 10.82 5.12 13.54
N VAL A 35 11.78 4.91 12.64
CA VAL A 35 12.70 5.96 12.15
C VAL A 35 12.00 6.89 11.17
N TYR A 36 11.17 6.33 10.29
CA TYR A 36 10.37 7.08 9.31
C TYR A 36 8.89 6.77 9.49
N PRO A 37 8.23 7.35 10.51
CA PRO A 37 6.84 7.06 10.84
C PRO A 37 5.87 7.35 9.69
N GLU A 38 6.17 8.31 8.82
CA GLU A 38 5.37 8.68 7.65
C GLU A 38 5.23 7.57 6.60
N ILE A 39 6.16 6.61 6.58
CA ILE A 39 6.11 5.42 5.71
C ILE A 39 5.92 4.12 6.50
N CYS A 40 5.63 4.19 7.80
CA CYS A 40 5.46 3.03 8.65
C CYS A 40 4.07 2.39 8.44
N PRO A 41 3.98 1.16 7.92
CA PRO A 41 2.69 0.52 7.64
C PRO A 41 1.90 0.17 8.92
N ILE A 42 2.61 -0.17 10.01
CA ILE A 42 1.97 -0.47 11.31
C ILE A 42 1.33 0.79 11.90
N LEU A 43 2.05 1.92 11.87
CA LEU A 43 1.51 3.20 12.34
C LEU A 43 0.33 3.65 11.48
N ALA A 44 0.46 3.58 10.15
CA ALA A 44 -0.62 3.93 9.23
C ALA A 44 -1.89 3.08 9.47
N LEU A 45 -1.73 1.78 9.70
CA LEU A 45 -2.85 0.89 10.04
C LEU A 45 -3.47 1.24 11.40
N GLY A 46 -2.65 1.55 12.41
CA GLY A 46 -3.13 1.97 13.73
C GLY A 46 -3.98 3.25 13.67
N ILE A 47 -3.48 4.27 12.97
CA ILE A 47 -4.23 5.52 12.72
C ILE A 47 -5.54 5.21 11.99
N TYR A 48 -5.49 4.35 10.96
CA TYR A 48 -6.69 3.97 10.23
C TYR A 48 -7.75 3.32 11.14
N LEU A 49 -7.36 2.37 12.00
CA LEU A 49 -8.27 1.68 12.91
C LEU A 49 -8.84 2.59 14.01
N LEU A 50 -8.14 3.66 14.38
CA LEU A 50 -8.68 4.69 15.28
C LEU A 50 -9.76 5.55 14.61
N CYS A 51 -9.67 5.75 13.29
CA CYS A 51 -10.63 6.55 12.53
C CYS A 51 -11.77 5.72 11.93
N TYR A 52 -11.56 4.42 11.71
CA TYR A 52 -12.48 3.53 11.02
C TYR A 52 -12.60 2.20 11.72
N LEU A 53 -13.83 1.82 12.04
CA LEU A 53 -14.12 0.48 12.56
C LEU A 53 -14.24 -0.50 11.37
N PRO A 54 -13.41 -1.56 11.30
CA PRO A 54 -13.54 -2.58 10.26
C PRO A 54 -14.83 -3.38 10.45
N ASP A 55 -15.32 -3.99 9.36
CA ASP A 55 -16.41 -4.94 9.46
C ASP A 55 -15.89 -6.35 9.83
N GLU A 56 -16.79 -7.30 10.11
CA GLU A 56 -16.42 -8.64 10.54
C GLU A 56 -15.55 -9.41 9.54
N LEU A 57 -15.69 -9.11 8.24
CA LEU A 57 -15.09 -9.87 7.15
C LEU A 57 -14.01 -9.07 6.39
N SER A 58 -13.94 -7.76 6.60
CA SER A 58 -13.20 -6.84 5.74
C SER A 58 -12.61 -5.68 6.55
N LEU A 59 -11.28 -5.53 6.39
CA LEU A 59 -10.51 -4.44 6.99
C LEU A 59 -10.81 -3.09 6.32
N PHE A 60 -11.13 -3.11 5.02
CA PHE A 60 -11.39 -1.92 4.24
C PHE A 60 -12.76 -2.00 3.58
N PRO A 61 -13.61 -0.98 3.74
CA PRO A 61 -14.97 -1.01 3.24
C PRO A 61 -15.03 -1.02 1.71
N GLY A 62 -16.04 -1.70 1.17
CA GLY A 62 -16.34 -1.73 -0.27
C GLY A 62 -15.51 -2.73 -1.08
N ARG A 63 -15.80 -2.80 -2.39
CA ARG A 63 -15.21 -3.81 -3.30
C ARG A 63 -14.21 -3.25 -4.32
N SER A 64 -14.04 -1.93 -4.37
CA SER A 64 -13.23 -1.25 -5.40
C SER A 64 -11.95 -0.63 -4.82
N GLN A 65 -11.20 -1.40 -4.04
CA GLN A 65 -10.00 -0.91 -3.34
C GLN A 65 -8.94 -0.34 -4.28
N TYR A 66 -8.77 -0.95 -5.45
CA TYR A 66 -7.92 -0.46 -6.52
C TYR A 66 -8.29 0.97 -6.96
N LYS A 67 -9.59 1.19 -7.25
CA LYS A 67 -10.10 2.49 -7.70
C LYS A 67 -9.94 3.54 -6.61
N ARG A 68 -10.25 3.18 -5.36
CA ARG A 68 -10.08 4.05 -4.19
C ARG A 68 -8.63 4.48 -4.01
N PHE A 69 -7.69 3.53 -4.09
CA PHE A 69 -6.26 3.82 -4.03
C PHE A 69 -5.83 4.79 -5.15
N MET A 70 -6.21 4.50 -6.39
CA MET A 70 -5.85 5.35 -7.54
C MET A 70 -6.43 6.77 -7.44
N GLN A 71 -7.66 6.91 -6.94
CA GLN A 71 -8.27 8.23 -6.71
C GLN A 71 -7.51 9.05 -5.67
N VAL A 72 -7.08 8.41 -4.57
CA VAL A 72 -6.27 9.07 -3.54
C VAL A 72 -4.91 9.46 -4.10
N LEU A 73 -4.22 8.53 -4.79
CA LEU A 73 -2.92 8.78 -5.40
C LEU A 73 -2.96 9.94 -6.40
N SER A 74 -3.96 9.95 -7.28
CA SER A 74 -4.17 11.02 -8.26
C SER A 74 -4.37 12.38 -7.58
N LYS A 75 -5.15 12.45 -6.49
CA LYS A 75 -5.34 13.70 -5.73
C LYS A 75 -4.05 14.22 -5.09
N ILE A 76 -3.17 13.32 -4.65
CA ILE A 76 -1.86 13.69 -4.07
C ILE A 76 -0.93 14.22 -5.17
N MET A 77 -0.92 13.56 -6.32
CA MET A 77 -0.07 13.92 -7.45
C MET A 77 -0.57 15.17 -8.21
N MET A 78 -1.89 15.39 -8.21
CA MET A 78 -2.60 16.44 -8.95
C MET A 78 -3.75 17.01 -8.09
N PRO A 79 -3.44 17.82 -7.07
CA PRO A 79 -4.47 18.44 -6.25
C PRO A 79 -5.30 19.45 -7.07
N PRO A 80 -6.63 19.46 -6.92
CA PRO A 80 -7.54 20.09 -7.87
C PRO A 80 -7.47 21.63 -8.00
N ASN A 81 -6.58 22.33 -7.30
CA ASN A 81 -6.52 23.82 -7.33
C ASN A 81 -5.10 24.38 -7.11
N GLN A 82 -4.03 23.61 -7.37
CA GLN A 82 -2.66 24.10 -7.19
C GLN A 82 -1.82 23.90 -8.44
N SER A 83 -0.99 24.91 -8.75
CA SER A 83 0.14 24.75 -9.66
C SER A 83 1.10 23.69 -9.08
N ALA A 84 1.73 22.91 -9.96
CA ALA A 84 2.57 21.74 -9.67
C ALA A 84 3.03 21.58 -8.21
N THR A 85 2.59 20.50 -7.55
CA THR A 85 3.07 20.18 -6.19
C THR A 85 4.57 19.92 -6.18
N ALA A 86 5.21 19.96 -5.01
CA ALA A 86 6.59 19.50 -4.85
C ALA A 86 6.80 18.09 -5.43
N VAL A 87 5.79 17.21 -5.30
CA VAL A 87 5.79 15.88 -5.91
C VAL A 87 5.78 15.97 -7.44
N THR A 88 4.87 16.74 -8.03
CA THR A 88 4.79 16.94 -9.48
C THR A 88 6.07 17.56 -10.04
N ALA A 89 6.64 18.54 -9.35
CA ALA A 89 7.89 19.19 -9.74
C ALA A 89 9.07 18.20 -9.68
N HIS A 90 9.14 17.38 -8.64
CA HIS A 90 10.15 16.33 -8.53
C HIS A 90 10.01 15.28 -9.63
N LEU A 91 8.79 14.82 -9.91
CA LEU A 91 8.54 13.90 -11.03
C LEU A 91 9.00 14.48 -12.37
N ARG A 92 8.67 15.74 -12.64
CA ARG A 92 9.11 16.43 -13.86
C ARG A 92 10.62 16.58 -13.93
N SER A 93 11.30 16.79 -12.80
CA SER A 93 12.78 16.82 -12.75
C SER A 93 13.41 15.48 -13.13
N LEU A 94 12.67 14.38 -12.98
CA LEU A 94 13.06 13.03 -13.41
C LEU A 94 12.56 12.70 -14.83
N GLY A 95 11.95 13.65 -15.55
CA GLY A 95 11.36 13.42 -16.87
C GLY A 95 10.04 12.66 -16.86
N LEU A 96 9.38 12.55 -15.70
CA LEU A 96 8.12 11.83 -15.53
C LEU A 96 6.93 12.80 -15.43
N GLN A 97 5.79 12.39 -15.99
CA GLN A 97 4.49 12.99 -15.71
C GLN A 97 3.75 12.17 -14.66
N PRO A 98 2.86 12.75 -13.85
CA PRO A 98 2.17 11.98 -12.83
C PRO A 98 1.23 10.90 -13.40
N GLU A 99 0.75 11.07 -14.63
CA GLU A 99 0.00 10.06 -15.37
C GLU A 99 0.81 8.78 -15.68
N ASP A 100 2.14 8.88 -15.71
CA ASP A 100 3.04 7.74 -15.93
C ASP A 100 3.11 6.81 -14.69
N LEU A 101 2.64 7.31 -13.54
CA LEU A 101 2.63 6.58 -12.28
C LEU A 101 1.22 6.09 -11.94
N GLY A 102 1.11 4.77 -11.84
CA GLY A 102 -0.08 4.13 -11.32
C GLY A 102 0.24 2.98 -10.39
N SER A 103 -0.81 2.33 -9.92
CA SER A 103 -0.74 1.09 -9.13
C SER A 103 0.17 0.02 -9.76
N HIS A 104 0.23 -0.06 -11.09
CA HIS A 104 1.09 -0.99 -11.81
C HIS A 104 2.58 -0.65 -11.65
N SER A 105 2.94 0.63 -11.78
CA SER A 105 4.30 1.15 -11.59
C SER A 105 4.78 0.92 -10.15
N ILE A 106 3.91 1.21 -9.17
CA ILE A 106 4.18 0.96 -7.74
C ILE A 106 4.38 -0.52 -7.46
N ARG A 107 3.47 -1.37 -7.98
CA ARG A 107 3.51 -2.81 -7.77
C ARG A 107 4.76 -3.45 -8.37
N LYS A 108 5.20 -3.03 -9.56
CA LYS A 108 6.36 -3.63 -10.24
C LYS A 108 7.71 -3.06 -9.81
N GLY A 109 7.73 -1.85 -9.25
CA GLY A 109 8.94 -1.22 -8.73
C GLY A 109 9.16 -1.54 -7.26
N ALA A 110 8.99 -0.53 -6.41
CA ALA A 110 9.30 -0.58 -4.98
C ALA A 110 8.61 -1.73 -4.24
N ALA A 111 7.34 -2.02 -4.54
CA ALA A 111 6.62 -3.08 -3.84
C ALA A 111 7.22 -4.47 -4.12
N THR A 112 7.52 -4.79 -5.39
CA THR A 112 8.25 -6.02 -5.75
C THR A 112 9.57 -6.07 -4.99
N TYR A 113 10.36 -5.00 -5.04
CA TYR A 113 11.66 -4.97 -4.35
C TYR A 113 11.53 -5.30 -2.85
N CYS A 114 10.58 -4.66 -2.15
CA CYS A 114 10.36 -4.88 -0.72
C CYS A 114 9.73 -6.25 -0.39
N SER A 115 9.02 -6.89 -1.33
CA SER A 115 8.25 -8.12 -1.07
C SER A 115 8.80 -9.39 -1.72
N SER A 116 9.94 -9.30 -2.42
CA SER A 116 10.57 -10.44 -3.12
C SER A 116 11.72 -11.07 -2.34
N GLY A 117 12.02 -10.56 -1.14
CA GLY A 117 12.95 -11.20 -0.20
C GLY A 117 12.37 -12.46 0.41
#